data_AF-A0A9D0L5M7-F1
#
_entry.id   AF-A0A9D0L5M7-F1
#
_cell.length_a   1.000
_cell.length_b   1.000
_cell.length_c   1.000
_cell.angle_alpha   90.00
_cell.angle_beta   90.00
_cell.angle_gamma   90.00
#
_symmetry.space_group_name_H-M   'P 1'
#
loop_
_entity.id
_entity.type
_entity.pdbx_description
1 polymer ?
#
loop_
_entity_poly.entity_id
_entity_poly.type
_entity_poly.pdbx_seq_one_letter_code
_entity_poly.pdbx_strand_id
1 'polypeptide(L)'
;ARGYWADEWGRRRNDASKLAWEDEHHPLLATMGRLGADMQRVLLDASEHMGVAEEEPAGEPFVNPGHASALQRLQSDLLEARAGYHAAAAADRSISIHACHSPMREIEVLHDQLLSVLTVGGELEPQDVVVMLTDVEAYAPLVDAVFHKPRGDAQFIPYHIADRSLRHESPYLDAFNALIDMVGARLSATQVLDFLGREPLRTKLRLSREDLDALSAWVVDSGIRWGIDAAHRSAHGQPAVFENTWRFGLQRLLLGYAMPVDCAHTVAGVLPLSQVEGQSALVLGRFALFCDWLFDALERMAKPRSVQHWQLLLSTLIDELFAGDVHAQSATQPIVRGLSQLAAAAQAAGVTEALSVQVMRDAFNALVDEQRQARGFMAGGVTFCAMVPMRNIPFQVVCMVGMGDSDFPRQASSDNFDLTRKPGAQRAGDRNRRDDDRFLFLEAVLAARKRLIISYTGHSIRDNTVRPPSVVVSELCDYLARSQPSLAASLITHHPLQAFSPRYFQA
;
A
#
# COMPACT_ATOMS: atom_id res chain seq x y z
N ALA A 1 -37.37 -27.51 -9.65
CA ALA A 1 -36.16 -27.22 -8.87
C ALA A 1 -35.31 -26.25 -9.67
N ARG A 2 -35.17 -25.01 -9.22
CA ARG A 2 -34.12 -24.13 -9.75
C ARG A 2 -32.80 -24.67 -9.17
N GLY A 3 -31.82 -24.95 -10.02
CA GLY A 3 -30.52 -25.44 -9.55
C GLY A 3 -29.82 -24.33 -8.76
N TYR A 4 -29.19 -24.68 -7.64
CA TYR A 4 -28.29 -23.77 -6.98
C TYR A 4 -26.99 -23.69 -7.78
N TRP A 5 -26.38 -22.51 -7.80
CA TRP A 5 -25.15 -22.25 -8.54
C TRP A 5 -23.98 -23.22 -8.21
N ALA A 6 -23.93 -23.74 -6.98
CA ALA A 6 -22.96 -24.77 -6.56
C ALA A 6 -23.24 -26.18 -7.11
N ASP A 7 -24.50 -26.57 -7.25
CA ASP A 7 -24.91 -27.88 -7.78
C ASP A 7 -24.49 -28.04 -9.24
N GLU A 8 -24.46 -26.91 -9.94
CA GLU A 8 -24.04 -26.81 -11.33
C GLU A 8 -22.51 -26.99 -11.43
N TRP A 9 -21.74 -26.30 -10.59
CA TRP A 9 -20.27 -26.32 -10.63
C TRP A 9 -19.64 -27.68 -10.28
N GLY A 10 -20.30 -28.51 -9.45
CA GLY A 10 -19.84 -29.85 -9.08
C GLY A 10 -19.61 -30.81 -10.28
N ARG A 11 -20.35 -30.64 -11.39
CA ARG A 11 -20.23 -31.48 -12.59
C ARG A 11 -18.97 -31.19 -13.42
N ARG A 12 -18.34 -30.03 -13.22
CA ARG A 12 -17.12 -29.59 -13.91
C ARG A 12 -15.90 -30.51 -13.67
N ARG A 13 -15.91 -31.31 -12.60
CA ARG A 13 -14.73 -32.10 -12.19
C ARG A 13 -14.65 -33.48 -12.89
N ASN A 14 -15.73 -33.96 -13.50
CA ASN A 14 -15.80 -35.31 -14.09
C ASN A 14 -15.92 -35.37 -15.62
N ASP A 15 -16.22 -34.26 -16.31
CA ASP A 15 -16.42 -34.29 -17.77
C ASP A 15 -15.43 -33.44 -18.57
N ALA A 16 -14.79 -34.08 -19.55
CA ALA A 16 -13.70 -33.53 -20.37
C ALA A 16 -14.20 -32.67 -21.56
N SER A 17 -15.44 -32.21 -21.55
CA SER A 17 -16.03 -31.43 -22.64
C SER A 17 -16.18 -29.96 -22.28
N LYS A 18 -15.12 -29.18 -22.50
CA LYS A 18 -15.11 -27.70 -22.34
C LYS A 18 -16.14 -26.95 -23.21
N LEU A 19 -16.64 -27.55 -24.29
CA LEU A 19 -17.46 -26.86 -25.30
C LEU A 19 -18.97 -26.90 -25.09
N ALA A 20 -19.53 -27.81 -24.29
CA ALA A 20 -20.99 -27.92 -24.10
C ALA A 20 -21.53 -27.05 -22.94
N TRP A 21 -20.64 -26.40 -22.19
CA TRP A 21 -20.94 -25.70 -20.93
C TRP A 21 -21.12 -24.18 -21.09
N GLU A 22 -20.76 -23.62 -22.25
CA GLU A 22 -20.90 -22.18 -22.54
C GLU A 22 -22.35 -21.76 -22.80
N ASP A 23 -23.26 -22.71 -23.07
CA ASP A 23 -24.66 -22.44 -23.45
C ASP A 23 -25.65 -22.51 -22.27
N GLU A 24 -25.30 -23.06 -21.11
CA GLU A 24 -26.23 -23.23 -19.97
C GLU A 24 -26.03 -22.26 -18.79
N HIS A 25 -24.90 -21.55 -18.67
CA HIS A 25 -24.57 -20.74 -17.48
C HIS A 25 -24.05 -19.34 -17.81
N HIS A 26 -24.27 -18.37 -16.90
CA HIS A 26 -23.76 -17.00 -17.06
C HIS A 26 -22.22 -16.99 -17.16
N PRO A 27 -21.63 -16.44 -18.25
CA PRO A 27 -20.20 -16.58 -18.54
C PRO A 27 -19.30 -15.96 -17.47
N LEU A 28 -19.67 -14.79 -16.92
CA LEU A 28 -18.88 -14.15 -15.85
C LEU A 28 -18.90 -14.96 -14.55
N LEU A 29 -19.99 -15.65 -14.20
CA LEU A 29 -20.03 -16.51 -13.01
C LEU A 29 -19.13 -17.73 -13.20
N ALA A 30 -19.13 -18.31 -14.41
CA ALA A 30 -18.32 -19.48 -14.73
C ALA A 30 -16.81 -19.21 -14.63
N THR A 31 -16.38 -17.99 -14.98
CA THR A 31 -14.97 -17.60 -15.03
C THR A 31 -14.50 -16.88 -13.76
N MET A 32 -15.35 -16.14 -13.06
CA MET A 32 -14.97 -15.31 -11.91
C MET A 32 -15.50 -15.81 -10.57
N GLY A 33 -16.51 -16.68 -10.57
CA GLY A 33 -17.23 -17.06 -9.36
C GLY A 33 -16.71 -18.31 -8.64
N ARG A 34 -15.55 -18.86 -9.03
CA ARG A 34 -15.04 -20.12 -8.44
C ARG A 34 -15.05 -20.14 -6.90
N LEU A 35 -14.58 -19.07 -6.27
CA LEU A 35 -14.50 -18.99 -4.80
C LEU A 35 -15.89 -19.06 -4.14
N GLY A 36 -16.86 -18.33 -4.69
CA GLY A 36 -18.25 -18.36 -4.20
C GLY A 36 -18.90 -19.73 -4.41
N ALA A 37 -18.65 -20.38 -5.55
CA ALA A 37 -19.18 -21.71 -5.85
C ALA A 37 -18.61 -22.77 -4.89
N ASP A 38 -17.30 -22.73 -4.63
CA ASP A 38 -16.65 -23.63 -3.68
C ASP A 38 -17.18 -23.41 -2.25
N MET A 39 -17.38 -22.14 -1.84
CA MET A 39 -17.95 -21.80 -0.53
C MET A 39 -19.39 -22.32 -0.39
N GLN A 40 -20.25 -22.07 -1.38
CA GLN A 40 -21.63 -22.53 -1.36
C GLN A 40 -21.70 -24.06 -1.31
N ARG A 41 -20.83 -24.76 -2.05
CA ARG A 41 -20.76 -26.22 -2.01
C ARG A 41 -20.41 -26.74 -0.62
N VAL A 42 -19.41 -26.15 0.04
CA VAL A 42 -19.04 -26.53 1.41
C VAL A 42 -20.20 -26.31 2.39
N LEU A 43 -20.97 -25.23 2.21
CA LEU A 43 -22.14 -24.95 3.04
C LEU A 43 -23.28 -25.95 2.81
N LEU A 44 -23.57 -26.30 1.55
CA LEU A 44 -24.59 -27.30 1.21
C LEU A 44 -24.20 -28.68 1.74
N ASP A 45 -22.97 -29.12 1.49
CA ASP A 45 -22.42 -30.37 2.03
C ASP A 45 -22.58 -30.40 3.56
N ALA A 46 -22.21 -29.32 4.27
CA ALA A 46 -22.34 -29.24 5.72
C ALA A 46 -23.81 -29.28 6.20
N SER A 47 -24.73 -28.63 5.47
CA SER A 47 -26.16 -28.64 5.78
C SER A 47 -26.76 -30.05 5.68
N GLU A 48 -26.44 -30.77 4.62
CA GLU A 48 -26.85 -32.17 4.43
C GLU A 48 -26.36 -33.06 5.59
N HIS A 49 -25.09 -32.89 6.00
CA HIS A 49 -24.49 -33.68 7.08
C HIS A 49 -25.10 -33.37 8.46
N MET A 50 -25.57 -32.14 8.69
CA MET A 50 -26.21 -31.76 9.95
C MET A 50 -27.68 -32.16 10.04
N GLY A 51 -28.25 -32.75 8.97
CA GLY A 51 -29.65 -33.19 8.94
C GLY A 51 -30.64 -32.03 9.14
N VAL A 52 -30.20 -30.80 8.84
CA VAL A 52 -31.08 -29.63 8.80
C VAL A 52 -31.98 -29.86 7.60
N ALA A 53 -33.25 -30.24 7.85
CA ALA A 53 -34.24 -30.27 6.79
C ALA A 53 -34.24 -28.91 6.11
N GLU A 54 -34.25 -28.89 4.77
CA GLU A 54 -34.59 -27.68 4.02
C GLU A 54 -36.03 -27.29 4.42
N GLU A 55 -36.21 -26.63 5.56
CA GLU A 55 -37.40 -25.84 5.79
C GLU A 55 -37.41 -24.85 4.64
N GLU A 56 -38.36 -24.98 3.70
CA GLU A 56 -38.52 -24.00 2.63
C GLU A 56 -38.55 -22.63 3.29
N PRO A 57 -37.55 -21.77 3.05
CA PRO A 57 -37.48 -20.50 3.74
C PRO A 57 -38.75 -19.74 3.39
N ALA A 58 -39.29 -19.02 4.39
CA ALA A 58 -40.41 -18.12 4.19
C ALA A 58 -39.99 -16.98 3.24
N GLY A 59 -40.03 -17.25 1.93
CA GLY A 59 -39.46 -16.42 0.87
C GLY A 59 -37.94 -16.53 0.78
N GLU A 60 -37.41 -16.74 -0.43
CA GLU A 60 -36.00 -16.53 -0.70
C GLU A 60 -35.68 -15.02 -0.57
N PRO A 61 -34.66 -14.60 0.20
CA PRO A 61 -34.36 -13.19 0.45
C PRO A 61 -33.72 -12.47 -0.76
N PHE A 62 -33.75 -13.07 -1.96
CA PHE A 62 -33.16 -12.50 -3.16
C PHE A 62 -34.06 -11.41 -3.74
N VAL A 63 -33.50 -10.22 -3.91
CA VAL A 63 -34.19 -9.07 -4.53
C VAL A 63 -33.59 -8.85 -5.92
N ASN A 64 -34.43 -8.94 -6.96
CA ASN A 64 -33.99 -8.63 -8.33
C ASN A 64 -33.74 -7.11 -8.45
N PRO A 65 -32.54 -6.68 -8.88
CA PRO A 65 -32.17 -5.27 -8.97
C PRO A 65 -32.88 -4.51 -10.10
N GLY A 66 -33.56 -5.22 -11.02
CA GLY A 66 -34.33 -4.67 -12.13
C GLY A 66 -33.52 -4.51 -13.42
N HIS A 67 -34.08 -3.80 -14.40
CA HIS A 67 -33.49 -3.70 -15.75
C HIS A 67 -33.39 -2.26 -16.28
N ALA A 68 -33.42 -1.26 -15.38
CA ALA A 68 -33.44 0.15 -15.79
C ALA A 68 -32.08 0.65 -16.30
N SER A 69 -30.98 0.03 -15.87
CA SER A 69 -29.63 0.32 -16.35
C SER A 69 -28.86 -0.94 -16.76
N ALA A 70 -27.77 -0.77 -17.50
CA ALA A 70 -26.85 -1.81 -17.92
C ALA A 70 -26.23 -2.52 -16.72
N LEU A 71 -25.92 -1.78 -15.65
CA LEU A 71 -25.48 -2.35 -14.37
C LEU A 71 -26.57 -3.24 -13.76
N GLN A 72 -27.81 -2.75 -13.65
CA GLN A 72 -28.89 -3.54 -13.08
C GLN A 72 -29.19 -4.80 -13.91
N ARG A 73 -29.21 -4.68 -15.24
CA ARG A 73 -29.38 -5.83 -16.15
C ARG A 73 -28.29 -6.88 -15.94
N LEU A 74 -27.03 -6.45 -15.89
CA LEU A 74 -25.91 -7.34 -15.58
C LEU A 74 -26.10 -8.02 -14.22
N GLN A 75 -26.51 -7.28 -13.19
CA GLN A 75 -26.74 -7.83 -11.86
C GLN A 75 -27.94 -8.79 -11.81
N SER A 76 -29.01 -8.53 -12.57
CA SER A 76 -30.14 -9.45 -12.73
C SER A 76 -29.75 -10.71 -13.48
N ASP A 77 -28.97 -10.58 -14.56
CA ASP A 77 -28.45 -11.72 -15.33
C ASP A 77 -27.55 -12.62 -14.46
N LEU A 78 -26.72 -12.00 -13.61
CA LEU A 78 -25.91 -12.71 -12.61
C LEU A 78 -26.78 -13.40 -11.54
N LEU A 79 -27.82 -12.73 -11.04
CA LEU A 79 -28.75 -13.31 -10.07
C LEU A 79 -29.51 -14.52 -10.64
N GLU A 80 -29.94 -14.42 -11.90
CA GLU A 80 -30.69 -15.48 -12.59
C GLU A 80 -29.78 -16.56 -13.21
N ALA A 81 -28.45 -16.39 -13.09
CA ALA A 81 -27.41 -17.23 -13.67
C ALA A 81 -27.57 -17.46 -15.19
N ARG A 82 -28.12 -16.47 -15.91
CA ARG A 82 -28.45 -16.58 -17.35
C ARG A 82 -27.94 -15.36 -18.10
N ALA A 83 -27.34 -15.61 -19.27
CA ALA A 83 -26.97 -14.52 -20.17
C ALA A 83 -28.23 -13.98 -20.87
N GLY A 84 -28.50 -12.68 -20.68
CA GLY A 84 -29.62 -11.99 -21.32
C GLY A 84 -29.20 -11.22 -22.57
N TYR A 85 -30.13 -11.06 -23.52
CA TYR A 85 -30.04 -10.04 -24.57
C TYR A 85 -30.97 -8.90 -24.23
N HIS A 86 -30.43 -7.68 -24.14
CA HIS A 86 -31.18 -6.51 -23.70
C HIS A 86 -31.09 -5.39 -24.75
N ALA A 87 -32.24 -4.86 -25.18
CA ALA A 87 -32.27 -3.66 -26.02
C ALA A 87 -31.73 -2.47 -25.20
N ALA A 88 -30.69 -1.79 -25.67
CA ALA A 88 -30.05 -0.74 -24.88
C ALA A 88 -30.93 0.51 -24.75
N ALA A 89 -30.82 1.15 -23.59
CA ALA A 89 -31.19 2.55 -23.46
C ALA A 89 -30.10 3.41 -24.13
N ALA A 90 -30.49 4.34 -24.99
CA ALA A 90 -29.55 5.33 -25.50
C ALA A 90 -29.12 6.24 -24.33
N ALA A 91 -27.81 6.29 -24.04
CA ALA A 91 -27.15 7.11 -23.01
C ALA A 91 -27.04 6.55 -21.57
N ASP A 92 -26.89 5.24 -21.40
CA ASP A 92 -26.56 4.66 -20.10
C ASP A 92 -25.10 4.90 -19.68
N ARG A 93 -24.88 5.36 -18.44
CA ARG A 93 -23.56 5.59 -17.81
C ARG A 93 -23.40 4.86 -16.47
N SER A 94 -24.21 3.84 -16.22
CA SER A 94 -24.13 3.00 -15.02
C SER A 94 -22.88 2.13 -14.98
N ILE A 95 -22.29 1.83 -16.15
CA ILE A 95 -20.97 1.21 -16.28
C ILE A 95 -20.13 2.10 -17.21
N SER A 96 -18.96 2.55 -16.76
CA SER A 96 -18.02 3.31 -17.59
C SER A 96 -16.59 2.80 -17.44
N ILE A 97 -15.89 2.64 -18.56
CA ILE A 97 -14.52 2.14 -18.59
C ILE A 97 -13.62 3.20 -19.24
N HIS A 98 -12.50 3.52 -18.59
CA HIS A 98 -11.63 4.64 -18.94
C HIS A 98 -10.19 4.16 -19.18
N ALA A 99 -9.72 4.32 -20.41
CA ALA A 99 -8.35 4.01 -20.80
C ALA A 99 -7.48 5.27 -20.77
N CYS A 100 -6.47 5.30 -19.90
CA CYS A 100 -5.58 6.44 -19.67
C CYS A 100 -4.13 6.14 -20.08
N HIS A 101 -3.24 7.14 -19.96
CA HIS A 101 -1.83 7.03 -20.37
C HIS A 101 -0.86 6.85 -19.19
N SER A 102 -1.30 7.10 -17.96
CA SER A 102 -0.50 6.98 -16.74
C SER A 102 -1.41 6.88 -15.50
N PRO A 103 -0.88 6.37 -14.37
CA PRO A 103 -1.60 6.39 -13.09
C PRO A 103 -2.04 7.79 -12.66
N MET A 104 -1.22 8.82 -12.91
CA MET A 104 -1.60 10.22 -12.65
C MET A 104 -2.84 10.61 -13.47
N ARG A 105 -2.83 10.31 -14.78
CA ARG A 105 -3.97 10.63 -15.65
C ARG A 105 -5.22 9.85 -15.27
N GLU A 106 -5.10 8.61 -14.79
CA GLU A 106 -6.24 7.86 -14.24
C GLU A 106 -6.90 8.60 -13.07
N ILE A 107 -6.11 9.09 -12.11
CA ILE A 107 -6.64 9.80 -10.95
C ILE A 107 -7.24 11.15 -11.33
N GLU A 108 -6.64 11.89 -12.26
CA GLU A 108 -7.24 13.13 -12.80
C GLU A 108 -8.58 12.86 -13.48
N VAL A 109 -8.66 11.82 -14.32
CA VAL A 109 -9.91 11.43 -14.99
C VAL A 109 -10.95 10.97 -13.98
N LEU A 110 -10.55 10.18 -12.98
CA LEU A 110 -11.44 9.75 -11.91
C LEU A 110 -12.02 10.95 -11.16
N HIS A 111 -11.17 11.93 -10.80
CA HIS A 111 -11.61 13.14 -10.13
C HIS A 111 -12.69 13.87 -10.94
N ASP A 112 -12.49 14.04 -12.26
CA ASP A 112 -13.49 14.65 -13.15
C ASP A 112 -14.78 13.83 -13.22
N GLN A 113 -14.68 12.50 -13.28
CA GLN A 113 -15.86 11.63 -13.26
C GLN A 113 -16.63 11.76 -11.96
N LEU A 114 -15.94 11.74 -10.81
CA LEU A 114 -16.57 11.89 -9.50
C LEU A 114 -17.22 13.26 -9.33
N LEU A 115 -16.56 14.32 -9.79
CA LEU A 115 -17.14 15.66 -9.79
C LEU A 115 -18.44 15.70 -10.61
N SER A 116 -18.46 15.08 -11.80
CA SER A 116 -19.67 14.95 -12.60
C SER A 116 -20.76 14.14 -11.91
N VAL A 117 -20.41 13.05 -11.23
CA VAL A 117 -21.36 12.18 -10.52
C VAL A 117 -21.99 12.90 -9.33
N LEU A 118 -21.18 13.63 -8.55
CA LEU A 118 -21.63 14.35 -7.34
C LEU A 118 -22.42 15.62 -7.66
N THR A 119 -22.15 16.26 -8.80
CA THR A 119 -22.88 17.47 -9.23
C THR A 119 -24.19 17.16 -9.93
N VAL A 120 -24.27 16.07 -10.68
CA VAL A 120 -25.47 15.69 -11.44
C VAL A 120 -26.49 14.99 -10.53
N GLY A 121 -27.55 15.70 -10.15
CA GLY A 121 -28.71 15.14 -9.45
C GLY A 121 -28.76 15.41 -7.94
N GLY A 122 -27.66 15.84 -7.30
CA GLY A 122 -27.62 16.33 -5.91
C GLY A 122 -27.94 15.30 -4.82
N GLU A 123 -28.25 14.05 -5.16
CA GLU A 123 -28.61 13.00 -4.21
C GLU A 123 -27.41 12.23 -3.63
N LEU A 124 -26.21 12.40 -4.20
CA LEU A 124 -25.03 11.62 -3.83
C LEU A 124 -24.08 12.43 -2.97
N GLU A 125 -23.71 11.86 -1.84
CA GLU A 125 -22.68 12.41 -0.98
C GLU A 125 -21.33 11.75 -1.26
N PRO A 126 -20.19 12.43 -1.01
CA PRO A 126 -18.87 11.83 -1.17
C PRO A 126 -18.68 10.49 -0.43
N GLN A 127 -19.35 10.30 0.71
CA GLN A 127 -19.32 9.06 1.49
C GLN A 127 -20.01 7.87 0.81
N ASP A 128 -20.85 8.12 -0.20
CA ASP A 128 -21.50 7.08 -1.01
C ASP A 128 -20.58 6.49 -2.09
N VAL A 129 -19.32 6.95 -2.15
CA VAL A 129 -18.33 6.59 -3.16
C VAL A 129 -17.17 5.83 -2.53
N VAL A 130 -16.86 4.66 -3.10
CA VAL A 130 -15.63 3.92 -2.82
C VAL A 130 -14.75 3.83 -4.06
N VAL A 131 -13.45 4.01 -3.86
CA VAL A 131 -12.42 3.86 -4.89
C VAL A 131 -11.46 2.75 -4.46
N MET A 132 -11.54 1.63 -5.16
CA MET A 132 -10.68 0.47 -4.98
C MET A 132 -9.45 0.60 -5.88
N LEU A 133 -8.26 0.57 -5.27
CA LEU A 133 -6.97 0.66 -5.95
C LEU A 133 -6.31 -0.73 -5.99
N THR A 134 -5.73 -1.08 -7.14
CA THR A 134 -4.92 -2.31 -7.26
C THR A 134 -3.66 -2.25 -6.40
N ASP A 135 -3.04 -1.07 -6.32
CA ASP A 135 -1.94 -0.74 -5.43
C ASP A 135 -2.17 0.61 -4.74
N VAL A 136 -2.51 0.60 -3.45
CA VAL A 136 -2.73 1.83 -2.68
C VAL A 136 -1.46 2.66 -2.53
N GLU A 137 -0.30 2.04 -2.40
CA GLU A 137 0.94 2.78 -2.09
C GLU A 137 1.45 3.53 -3.30
N ALA A 138 1.36 2.92 -4.49
CA ALA A 138 1.71 3.57 -5.74
C ALA A 138 0.78 4.75 -6.07
N TYR A 139 -0.51 4.64 -5.75
CA TYR A 139 -1.51 5.65 -6.09
C TYR A 139 -1.71 6.72 -5.02
N ALA A 140 -1.40 6.47 -3.74
CA ALA A 140 -1.66 7.43 -2.66
C ALA A 140 -1.05 8.83 -2.89
N PRO A 141 0.23 8.98 -3.29
CA PRO A 141 0.80 10.30 -3.59
C PRO A 141 0.10 11.00 -4.77
N LEU A 142 -0.43 10.23 -5.73
CA LEU A 142 -1.14 10.76 -6.89
C LEU A 142 -2.55 11.23 -6.51
N VAL A 143 -3.22 10.47 -5.64
CA VAL A 143 -4.50 10.89 -5.03
C VAL A 143 -4.30 12.20 -4.28
N ASP A 144 -3.27 12.30 -3.44
CA ASP A 144 -2.96 13.54 -2.74
C ASP A 144 -2.69 14.69 -3.71
N ALA A 145 -1.91 14.47 -4.78
CA ALA A 145 -1.61 15.52 -5.75
C ALA A 145 -2.87 16.09 -6.47
N VAL A 146 -3.90 15.26 -6.69
CA VAL A 146 -5.10 15.65 -7.44
C VAL A 146 -6.24 16.13 -6.53
N PHE A 147 -6.46 15.44 -5.40
CA PHE A 147 -7.61 15.70 -4.52
C PHE A 147 -7.30 16.71 -3.40
N HIS A 148 -6.02 17.00 -3.09
CA HIS A 148 -5.64 17.94 -2.04
C HIS A 148 -5.82 19.41 -2.47
N LYS A 149 -7.08 19.80 -2.68
CA LYS A 149 -7.51 21.16 -3.04
C LYS A 149 -7.96 21.95 -1.80
N PRO A 150 -7.87 23.30 -1.79
CA PRO A 150 -8.34 24.11 -0.68
C PRO A 150 -9.85 23.94 -0.44
N ARG A 151 -10.28 23.94 0.83
CA ARG A 151 -11.71 23.98 1.18
C ARG A 151 -12.32 25.29 0.64
N GLY A 152 -13.34 25.17 -0.20
CA GLY A 152 -13.99 26.28 -0.89
C GLY A 152 -13.71 26.35 -2.40
N ASP A 153 -12.79 25.54 -2.91
CA ASP A 153 -12.66 25.31 -4.35
C ASP A 153 -13.90 24.53 -4.87
N ALA A 154 -14.43 24.93 -6.03
CA ALA A 154 -15.57 24.26 -6.67
C ALA A 154 -15.26 22.80 -7.07
N GLN A 155 -13.97 22.47 -7.20
CA GLN A 155 -13.47 21.13 -7.50
C GLN A 155 -13.08 20.35 -6.24
N PHE A 156 -13.30 20.87 -5.03
CA PHE A 156 -12.94 20.18 -3.80
C PHE A 156 -13.86 18.97 -3.54
N ILE A 157 -13.26 17.79 -3.39
CA ILE A 157 -13.94 16.56 -2.96
C ILE A 157 -13.24 16.05 -1.69
N PRO A 158 -13.93 15.95 -0.54
CA PRO A 158 -13.32 15.38 0.66
C PRO A 158 -13.01 13.90 0.42
N TYR A 159 -11.82 13.46 0.84
CA TYR A 159 -11.36 12.08 0.66
C TYR A 159 -10.55 11.59 1.85
N HIS A 160 -10.44 10.27 1.95
CA HIS A 160 -9.53 9.59 2.87
C HIS A 160 -8.92 8.36 2.19
N ILE A 161 -7.66 8.03 2.51
CA ILE A 161 -6.97 6.85 1.99
C ILE A 161 -6.82 5.83 3.13
N ALA A 162 -7.47 4.67 2.99
CA ALA A 162 -7.43 3.54 3.91
C ALA A 162 -6.45 2.45 3.44
N ASP A 163 -6.17 1.48 4.31
CA ASP A 163 -5.32 0.30 4.03
C ASP A 163 -3.88 0.62 3.55
N ARG A 164 -3.31 1.75 3.97
CA ARG A 164 -1.87 2.04 3.78
C ARG A 164 -1.03 1.28 4.80
N SER A 165 0.19 0.90 4.43
CA SER A 165 1.13 0.34 5.39
C SER A 165 1.58 1.44 6.36
N LEU A 166 1.63 1.10 7.65
CA LEU A 166 2.19 1.96 8.69
C LEU A 166 3.63 2.40 8.36
N ARG A 167 4.35 1.63 7.53
CA ARG A 167 5.70 1.97 7.06
C ARG A 167 5.74 3.25 6.23
N HIS A 168 4.71 3.50 5.40
CA HIS A 168 4.62 4.71 4.58
C HIS A 168 3.92 5.86 5.30
N GLU A 169 3.07 5.57 6.28
CA GLU A 169 2.33 6.59 7.04
C GLU A 169 3.13 7.20 8.20
N SER A 170 4.08 6.46 8.78
CA SER A 170 4.81 6.92 9.97
C SER A 170 6.28 7.23 9.67
N PRO A 171 6.65 8.52 9.59
CA PRO A 171 8.06 8.95 9.49
C PRO A 171 8.93 8.41 10.63
N TYR A 172 8.34 8.17 11.81
CA TYR A 172 9.03 7.61 12.97
C TYR A 172 9.37 6.13 12.77
N LEU A 173 8.48 5.35 12.14
CA LEU A 173 8.75 3.94 11.83
C LEU A 173 9.82 3.81 10.74
N ASP A 174 9.76 4.67 9.72
CA ASP A 174 10.79 4.75 8.70
C ASP A 174 12.16 5.10 9.33
N ALA A 175 12.22 6.12 10.19
CA ALA A 175 13.45 6.44 10.94
C ALA A 175 13.93 5.30 11.85
N PHE A 176 13.02 4.59 12.52
CA PHE A 176 13.36 3.42 13.34
C PHE A 176 13.99 2.30 12.52
N ASN A 177 13.43 1.98 11.35
CA ASN A 177 14.00 0.98 10.45
C ASN A 177 15.39 1.42 9.95
N ALA A 178 15.54 2.68 9.53
CA ALA A 178 16.82 3.21 9.06
C ALA A 178 17.93 3.16 10.14
N LEU A 179 17.58 3.41 11.40
CA LEU A 179 18.50 3.26 12.53
C LEU A 179 19.01 1.82 12.66
N ILE A 180 18.13 0.83 12.53
CA ILE A 180 18.51 -0.59 12.61
C ILE A 180 19.36 -1.00 11.38
N ASP A 181 19.04 -0.47 10.19
CA ASP A 181 19.78 -0.75 8.94
C ASP A 181 21.24 -0.26 9.01
N MET A 182 21.52 0.72 9.87
CA MET A 182 22.88 1.22 10.10
C MET A 182 23.73 0.28 10.98
N VAL A 183 23.12 -0.70 11.66
CA VAL A 183 23.85 -1.68 12.48
C VAL A 183 24.68 -2.60 11.59
N GLY A 184 26.00 -2.55 11.76
CA GLY A 184 26.95 -3.29 10.91
C GLY A 184 27.25 -2.60 9.58
N ALA A 185 26.72 -1.39 9.33
CA ALA A 185 27.10 -0.58 8.18
C ALA A 185 28.47 0.09 8.37
N ARG A 186 29.04 0.60 7.27
CA ARG A 186 30.29 1.38 7.32
C ARG A 186 30.09 2.79 7.87
N LEU A 187 28.84 3.29 7.93
CA LEU A 187 28.50 4.64 8.37
C LEU A 187 29.22 5.70 7.55
N SER A 188 28.92 5.76 6.25
CA SER A 188 29.43 6.82 5.38
C SER A 188 28.85 8.18 5.78
N ALA A 189 29.56 9.27 5.42
CA ALA A 189 29.09 10.65 5.57
C ALA A 189 27.63 10.81 5.10
N THR A 190 27.35 10.36 3.87
CA THR A 190 26.01 10.43 3.26
C THR A 190 24.97 9.66 4.06
N GLN A 191 25.28 8.44 4.50
CA GLN A 191 24.32 7.61 5.24
C GLN A 191 23.86 8.27 6.56
N VAL A 192 24.78 8.87 7.32
CA VAL A 192 24.43 9.53 8.58
C VAL A 192 23.71 10.86 8.33
N LEU A 193 24.10 11.62 7.30
CA LEU A 193 23.42 12.86 6.93
C LEU A 193 21.99 12.60 6.41
N ASP A 194 21.79 11.55 5.60
CA ASP A 194 20.47 11.14 5.12
C ASP A 194 19.57 10.70 6.29
N PHE A 195 20.14 9.96 7.25
CA PHE A 195 19.43 9.60 8.47
C PHE A 195 19.03 10.86 9.26
N LEU A 196 19.97 11.78 9.50
CA LEU A 196 19.71 13.05 10.17
C LEU A 196 18.66 13.92 9.45
N GLY A 197 18.57 13.83 8.12
CA GLY A 197 17.64 14.57 7.27
C GLY A 197 16.16 14.15 7.41
N ARG A 198 15.87 13.05 8.10
CA ARG A 198 14.50 12.57 8.33
C ARG A 198 13.76 13.51 9.28
N GLU A 199 12.48 13.77 8.97
CA GLU A 199 11.66 14.77 9.69
C GLU A 199 11.66 14.60 11.22
N PRO A 200 11.47 13.39 11.79
CA PRO A 200 11.47 13.23 13.25
C PRO A 200 12.76 13.70 13.91
N LEU A 201 13.91 13.43 13.28
CA LEU A 201 15.24 13.78 13.79
C LEU A 201 15.52 15.27 13.63
N ARG A 202 15.15 15.85 12.48
CA ARG A 202 15.27 17.29 12.24
C ARG A 202 14.46 18.09 13.25
N THR A 203 13.22 17.67 13.50
CA THR A 203 12.33 18.31 14.48
C THR A 203 12.91 18.16 15.89
N LYS A 204 13.36 16.95 16.26
CA LYS A 204 13.98 16.68 17.57
C LYS A 204 15.24 17.52 17.84
N LEU A 205 16.12 17.63 16.84
CA LEU A 205 17.37 18.38 16.93
C LEU A 205 17.20 19.87 16.60
N ARG A 206 15.99 20.28 16.22
CA ARG A 206 15.61 21.64 15.81
C ARG A 206 16.54 22.15 14.71
N LEU A 207 16.69 21.36 13.65
CA LEU A 207 17.53 21.64 12.48
C LEU A 207 16.70 22.19 11.31
N SER A 208 17.04 23.39 10.88
CA SER A 208 16.54 23.99 9.65
C SER A 208 17.17 23.35 8.42
N ARG A 209 16.72 23.75 7.21
CA ARG A 209 17.37 23.30 5.96
C ARG A 209 18.78 23.87 5.82
N GLU A 210 18.95 25.15 6.18
CA GLU A 210 20.25 25.83 6.18
C GLU A 210 21.25 25.15 7.13
N ASP A 211 20.77 24.68 8.30
CA ASP A 211 21.61 23.92 9.23
C ASP A 211 22.11 22.60 8.63
N LEU A 212 21.28 21.91 7.84
CA LEU A 212 21.69 20.67 7.18
C LEU A 212 22.73 20.92 6.08
N ASP A 213 22.56 22.00 5.32
CA ASP A 213 23.53 22.40 4.30
C ASP A 213 24.88 22.76 4.95
N ALA A 214 24.85 23.48 6.07
CA ALA A 214 26.04 23.79 6.86
C ALA A 214 26.71 22.54 7.43
N LEU A 215 25.94 21.62 8.02
CA LEU A 215 26.45 20.34 8.52
C LEU A 215 27.08 19.50 7.40
N SER A 216 26.47 19.47 6.23
CA SER A 216 27.02 18.78 5.05
C SER A 216 28.39 19.36 4.66
N ALA A 217 28.50 20.70 4.59
CA ALA A 217 29.77 21.37 4.31
C ALA A 217 30.83 21.05 5.39
N TRP A 218 30.48 21.13 6.67
CA TRP A 218 31.40 20.82 7.77
C TRP A 218 31.87 19.37 7.76
N VAL A 219 31.00 18.41 7.42
CA VAL A 219 31.35 16.99 7.30
C VAL A 219 32.40 16.80 6.19
N VAL A 220 32.23 17.47 5.05
CA VAL A 220 33.19 17.42 3.94
C VAL A 220 34.52 18.08 4.34
N ASP A 221 34.48 19.28 4.90
CA ASP A 221 35.68 20.08 5.18
C ASP A 221 36.49 19.55 6.38
N SER A 222 35.81 18.94 7.36
CA SER A 222 36.46 18.22 8.45
C SER A 222 37.09 16.90 8.00
N GLY A 223 36.83 16.47 6.76
CA GLY A 223 37.42 15.29 6.15
C GLY A 223 36.75 13.98 6.54
N ILE A 224 35.53 14.02 7.10
CA ILE A 224 34.78 12.81 7.46
C ILE A 224 34.42 12.05 6.18
N ARG A 225 34.69 10.74 6.18
CA ARG A 225 34.34 9.85 5.06
C ARG A 225 33.46 8.70 5.51
N TRP A 226 33.96 7.89 6.44
CA TRP A 226 33.24 6.76 7.00
C TRP A 226 33.91 6.20 8.26
N GLY A 227 33.14 5.42 9.01
CA GLY A 227 33.56 4.72 10.22
C GLY A 227 33.54 5.60 11.45
N ILE A 228 33.13 5.04 12.59
CA ILE A 228 33.04 5.76 13.87
C ILE A 228 34.43 6.23 14.28
N ASP A 229 35.37 5.29 14.37
CA ASP A 229 36.76 5.48 14.76
C ASP A 229 37.67 4.39 14.15
N ALA A 230 38.93 4.32 14.62
CA ALA A 230 39.90 3.32 14.20
C ALA A 230 39.50 1.87 14.54
N ALA A 231 38.86 1.65 15.71
CA ALA A 231 38.43 0.32 16.14
C ALA A 231 37.29 -0.19 15.26
N HIS A 232 36.33 0.67 14.94
CA HIS A 232 35.25 0.38 14.01
C HIS A 232 35.82 0.00 12.63
N ARG A 233 36.82 0.73 12.10
CA ARG A 233 37.47 0.35 10.83
C ARG A 233 38.12 -1.03 10.89
N SER A 234 38.80 -1.33 11.99
CA SER A 234 39.39 -2.65 12.20
C SER A 234 38.34 -3.77 12.23
N ALA A 235 37.18 -3.53 12.85
CA ALA A 235 36.06 -4.49 12.85
C ALA A 235 35.50 -4.75 11.43
N HIS A 236 35.67 -3.78 10.52
CA HIS A 236 35.35 -3.88 9.09
C HIS A 236 36.51 -4.42 8.24
N GLY A 237 37.54 -5.00 8.86
CA GLY A 237 38.70 -5.58 8.15
C GLY A 237 39.58 -4.55 7.44
N GLN A 238 39.57 -3.29 7.89
CA GLN A 238 40.40 -2.22 7.35
C GLN A 238 41.49 -1.81 8.35
N PRO A 239 42.58 -1.16 7.89
CA PRO A 239 43.59 -0.59 8.79
C PRO A 239 42.95 0.34 9.83
N ALA A 240 43.44 0.28 11.08
CA ALA A 240 42.96 1.05 12.22
C ALA A 240 43.40 2.53 12.16
N VAL A 241 43.07 3.20 11.06
CA VAL A 241 43.38 4.60 10.79
C VAL A 241 42.29 5.49 11.38
N PHE A 242 42.67 6.44 12.24
CA PHE A 242 41.72 7.33 12.92
C PHE A 242 41.24 8.48 12.02
N GLU A 243 42.09 8.94 11.11
CA GLU A 243 41.80 10.03 10.19
C GLU A 243 40.61 9.69 9.28
N ASN A 244 39.86 10.72 8.90
CA ASN A 244 38.67 10.60 8.03
C ASN A 244 37.51 9.78 8.65
N THR A 245 37.54 9.52 9.95
CA THR A 245 36.42 8.94 10.72
C THR A 245 35.50 10.02 11.27
N TRP A 246 34.33 9.64 11.76
CA TRP A 246 33.40 10.56 12.42
C TRP A 246 34.02 11.20 13.65
N ARG A 247 34.63 10.41 14.55
CA ARG A 247 35.28 10.92 15.76
C ARG A 247 36.39 11.92 15.43
N PHE A 248 37.18 11.66 14.38
CA PHE A 248 38.21 12.59 13.93
C PHE A 248 37.65 13.92 13.44
N GLY A 249 36.66 13.92 12.54
CA GLY A 249 36.12 15.17 12.01
C GLY A 249 35.34 15.97 13.04
N LEU A 250 34.59 15.30 13.93
CA LEU A 250 33.94 15.96 15.06
C LEU A 250 34.97 16.60 16.01
N GLN A 251 36.09 15.93 16.29
CA GLN A 251 37.18 16.53 17.06
C GLN A 251 37.75 17.76 16.37
N ARG A 252 37.95 17.74 15.05
CA ARG A 252 38.42 18.92 14.30
C ARG A 252 37.48 20.11 14.41
N LEU A 253 36.17 19.87 14.28
CA LEU A 253 35.15 20.91 14.38
C LEU A 253 35.05 21.48 15.80
N LEU A 254 35.03 20.62 16.82
CA LEU A 254 34.96 21.03 18.22
C LEU A 254 36.23 21.76 18.68
N LEU A 255 37.41 21.30 18.24
CA LEU A 255 38.67 22.01 18.46
C LEU A 255 38.69 23.36 17.73
N GLY A 256 38.13 23.42 16.51
CA GLY A 256 38.01 24.66 15.75
C GLY A 256 37.17 25.72 16.46
N TYR A 257 36.14 25.30 17.19
CA TYR A 257 35.34 26.17 18.05
C TYR A 257 36.08 26.60 19.33
N ALA A 258 36.86 25.71 19.95
CA ALA A 258 37.54 25.96 21.22
C ALA A 258 38.86 26.76 21.07
N MET A 259 39.51 26.68 19.90
CA MET A 259 40.81 27.29 19.63
C MET A 259 40.65 28.64 18.89
N PRO A 260 41.68 29.51 18.91
CA PRO A 260 41.70 30.72 18.10
C PRO A 260 41.58 30.39 16.60
N VAL A 261 40.92 31.28 15.84
CA VAL A 261 40.64 31.11 14.40
C VAL A 261 41.91 30.84 13.57
N ASP A 262 43.04 31.43 13.96
CA ASP A 262 44.33 31.30 13.25
C ASP A 262 45.20 30.15 13.81
N CYS A 263 44.61 29.15 14.47
CA CYS A 263 45.36 28.01 14.99
C CYS A 263 45.92 27.14 13.86
N ALA A 264 47.15 27.44 13.43
CA ALA A 264 47.84 26.75 12.35
C ALA A 264 48.64 25.50 12.80
N HIS A 265 48.47 25.05 14.04
CA HIS A 265 49.18 23.89 14.59
C HIS A 265 48.22 22.83 15.11
N THR A 266 48.67 21.58 15.14
CA THR A 266 47.87 20.47 15.65
C THR A 266 47.75 20.53 17.17
N VAL A 267 46.54 20.30 17.68
CA VAL A 267 46.25 20.08 19.11
C VAL A 267 45.99 18.60 19.31
N ALA A 268 46.80 17.93 20.14
CA ALA A 268 46.74 16.49 20.34
C ALA A 268 46.77 15.68 19.02
N GLY A 269 47.56 16.13 18.04
CA GLY A 269 47.69 15.47 16.74
C GLY A 269 46.57 15.79 15.73
N VAL A 270 45.63 16.66 16.07
CA VAL A 270 44.49 17.01 15.21
C VAL A 270 44.54 18.50 14.85
N LEU A 271 44.41 18.85 13.57
CA LEU A 271 44.36 20.24 13.11
C LEU A 271 42.93 20.81 13.26
N PRO A 272 42.72 21.85 14.09
CA PRO A 272 41.40 22.48 14.25
C PRO A 272 40.82 22.99 12.93
N LEU A 273 39.49 22.98 12.80
CA LEU A 273 38.78 23.54 11.65
C LEU A 273 37.90 24.70 12.10
N SER A 274 38.41 25.92 11.94
CA SER A 274 37.74 27.16 12.36
C SER A 274 36.70 27.62 11.34
N GLN A 275 35.61 26.86 11.21
CA GLN A 275 34.45 27.19 10.36
C GLN A 275 33.17 27.42 11.16
N VAL A 276 33.21 27.19 12.48
CA VAL A 276 32.02 27.22 13.35
C VAL A 276 32.14 28.42 14.28
N GLU A 277 31.37 29.47 14.00
CA GLU A 277 31.34 30.70 14.79
C GLU A 277 29.92 31.03 15.28
N GLY A 278 29.83 31.75 16.39
CA GLY A 278 28.58 32.31 16.90
C GLY A 278 27.46 31.27 17.14
N GLN A 279 26.28 31.51 16.58
CA GLN A 279 25.10 30.66 16.80
C GLN A 279 25.22 29.26 16.16
N SER A 280 26.07 29.10 15.15
CA SER A 280 26.32 27.81 14.50
C SER A 280 26.98 26.79 15.44
N ALA A 281 27.61 27.23 16.53
CA ALA A 281 28.15 26.35 17.57
C ALA A 281 27.06 25.52 18.27
N LEU A 282 25.84 26.05 18.42
CA LEU A 282 24.72 25.28 18.99
C LEU A 282 24.33 24.12 18.06
N VAL A 283 24.36 24.34 16.75
CA VAL A 283 24.07 23.31 15.75
C VAL A 283 25.13 22.22 15.81
N LEU A 284 26.41 22.59 15.86
CA LEU A 284 27.52 21.65 16.04
C LEU A 284 27.36 20.83 17.34
N GLY A 285 27.01 21.49 18.45
CA GLY A 285 26.81 20.80 19.73
C GLY A 285 25.69 19.76 19.69
N ARG A 286 24.53 20.11 19.11
CA ARG A 286 23.43 19.15 18.93
C ARG A 286 23.82 17.99 18.01
N PHE A 287 24.55 18.29 16.94
CA PHE A 287 25.03 17.28 16.00
C PHE A 287 26.05 16.33 16.65
N ALA A 288 26.97 16.84 17.45
CA ALA A 288 27.93 16.04 18.20
C ALA A 288 27.24 15.11 19.21
N LEU A 289 26.30 15.64 20.00
CA LEU A 289 25.50 14.84 20.94
C LEU A 289 24.67 13.76 20.24
N PHE A 290 24.11 14.08 19.07
CA PHE A 290 23.41 13.11 18.25
C PHE A 290 24.34 12.00 17.75
N CYS A 291 25.53 12.36 17.25
CA CYS A 291 26.52 11.37 16.81
C CYS A 291 26.95 10.45 17.96
N ASP A 292 27.19 11.01 19.15
CA ASP A 292 27.50 10.23 20.35
C ASP A 292 26.40 9.23 20.69
N TRP A 293 25.14 9.70 20.74
CA TRP A 293 23.99 8.84 20.96
C TRP A 293 23.86 7.75 19.88
N LEU A 294 24.01 8.12 18.61
CA LEU A 294 23.91 7.19 17.49
C LEU A 294 24.96 6.08 17.58
N PHE A 295 26.22 6.43 17.85
CA PHE A 295 27.30 5.45 17.93
C PHE A 295 27.12 4.49 19.11
N ASP A 296 26.69 5.00 20.27
CA ASP A 296 26.35 4.16 21.42
C ASP A 296 25.14 3.26 21.13
N ALA A 297 24.09 3.79 20.50
CA ALA A 297 22.92 3.00 20.09
C ALA A 297 23.31 1.85 19.14
N LEU A 298 24.16 2.12 18.13
CA LEU A 298 24.63 1.11 17.19
C LEU A 298 25.49 0.04 17.87
N GLU A 299 26.39 0.42 18.78
CA GLU A 299 27.20 -0.53 19.55
C GLU A 299 26.32 -1.40 20.46
N ARG A 300 25.35 -0.79 21.15
CA ARG A 300 24.35 -1.52 21.93
C ARG A 300 23.62 -2.50 21.03
N MET A 301 23.13 -2.11 19.85
CA MET A 301 22.39 -3.00 18.94
C MET A 301 23.25 -4.04 18.19
N ALA A 302 24.58 -3.96 18.22
CA ALA A 302 25.43 -4.93 17.54
C ALA A 302 25.44 -6.33 18.19
N LYS A 303 25.13 -6.42 19.49
CA LYS A 303 25.16 -7.68 20.24
C LYS A 303 23.84 -8.46 20.11
N PRO A 304 23.85 -9.74 19.70
CA PRO A 304 22.63 -10.57 19.72
C PRO A 304 22.01 -10.68 21.11
N ARG A 305 20.67 -10.69 21.18
CA ARG A 305 19.90 -10.74 22.43
C ARG A 305 18.62 -11.55 22.28
N SER A 306 18.02 -11.96 23.40
CA SER A 306 16.66 -12.52 23.37
C SER A 306 15.64 -11.44 22.99
N VAL A 307 14.46 -11.87 22.51
CA VAL A 307 13.40 -10.97 22.06
C VAL A 307 12.95 -10.00 23.16
N GLN A 308 12.89 -10.45 24.42
CA GLN A 308 12.50 -9.61 25.56
C GLN A 308 13.52 -8.50 25.83
N HIS A 309 14.81 -8.82 25.74
CA HIS A 309 15.86 -7.83 25.90
C HIS A 309 15.91 -6.86 24.71
N TRP A 310 15.58 -7.33 23.50
CA TRP A 310 15.41 -6.44 22.34
C TRP A 310 14.27 -5.47 22.52
N GLN A 311 13.10 -5.95 22.96
CA GLN A 311 11.94 -5.10 23.22
C GLN A 311 12.29 -4.00 24.22
N LEU A 312 12.99 -4.32 25.32
CA LEU A 312 13.42 -3.34 26.30
C LEU A 312 14.40 -2.33 25.70
N LEU A 313 15.48 -2.81 25.07
CA LEU A 313 16.52 -1.95 24.51
C LEU A 313 15.98 -1.01 23.44
N LEU A 314 15.20 -1.51 22.48
CA LEU A 314 14.66 -0.71 21.39
C LEU A 314 13.65 0.33 21.91
N SER A 315 12.84 -0.01 22.91
CA SER A 315 11.94 0.96 23.56
C SER A 315 12.74 2.04 24.28
N THR A 316 13.78 1.68 25.02
CA THR A 316 14.67 2.64 25.69
C THR A 316 15.35 3.58 24.70
N LEU A 317 15.85 3.07 23.57
CA LEU A 317 16.50 3.89 22.54
C LEU A 317 15.52 4.89 21.91
N ILE A 318 14.27 4.48 21.68
CA ILE A 318 13.20 5.36 21.19
C ILE A 318 12.93 6.48 22.23
N ASP A 319 12.80 6.12 23.50
CA ASP A 319 12.54 7.06 24.59
C ASP A 319 13.70 8.03 24.80
N GLU A 320 14.95 7.56 24.75
CA GLU A 320 16.16 8.39 24.83
C GLU A 320 16.21 9.40 23.68
N LEU A 321 15.99 8.94 22.44
CA LEU A 321 16.05 9.79 21.24
C LEU A 321 14.97 10.87 21.26
N PHE A 322 13.74 10.53 21.66
CA PHE A 322 12.59 11.43 21.63
C PHE A 322 12.18 11.98 23.00
N ALA A 323 13.07 11.93 23.98
CA ALA A 323 12.81 12.37 25.36
C ALA A 323 12.24 13.81 25.43
N GLY A 324 11.11 14.00 26.11
CA GLY A 324 10.49 15.31 26.30
C GLY A 324 9.73 15.88 25.09
N ASP A 325 9.57 15.11 24.01
CA ASP A 325 8.72 15.46 22.87
C ASP A 325 7.38 14.70 22.95
N VAL A 326 6.32 15.39 23.36
CA VAL A 326 4.98 14.80 23.55
C VAL A 326 4.39 14.31 22.22
N HIS A 327 4.64 15.03 21.13
CA HIS A 327 4.16 14.62 19.81
C HIS A 327 4.87 13.35 19.35
N ALA A 328 6.19 13.30 19.51
CA ALA A 328 6.97 12.11 19.20
C ALA A 328 6.54 10.91 20.06
N GLN A 329 6.30 11.10 21.36
CA GLN A 329 5.81 10.03 22.23
C GLN A 329 4.51 9.42 21.74
N SER A 330 3.54 10.24 21.32
CA SER A 330 2.29 9.71 20.75
C SER A 330 2.54 8.98 19.42
N ALA A 331 3.46 9.47 18.59
CA ALA A 331 3.76 8.90 17.29
C ALA A 331 4.58 7.59 17.36
N THR A 332 5.40 7.40 18.40
CA THR A 332 6.21 6.20 18.60
C THR A 332 5.49 5.09 19.37
N GLN A 333 4.37 5.39 20.05
CA GLN A 333 3.57 4.39 20.77
C GLN A 333 3.20 3.14 19.95
N PRO A 334 2.78 3.25 18.67
CA PRO A 334 2.52 2.08 17.85
C PRO A 334 3.75 1.16 17.69
N ILE A 335 4.95 1.74 17.58
CA ILE A 335 6.21 0.99 17.47
C ILE A 335 6.46 0.22 18.77
N VAL A 336 6.40 0.92 19.91
CA VAL A 336 6.61 0.30 21.23
C VAL A 336 5.59 -0.82 21.48
N ARG A 337 4.31 -0.60 21.15
CA ARG A 337 3.27 -1.64 21.27
C ARG A 337 3.53 -2.84 20.36
N GLY A 338 3.95 -2.62 19.12
CA GLY A 338 4.29 -3.72 18.20
C GLY A 338 5.50 -4.53 18.69
N LEU A 339 6.51 -3.87 19.25
CA LEU A 339 7.66 -4.55 19.88
C LEU A 339 7.20 -5.42 21.08
N SER A 340 6.29 -4.92 21.91
CA SER A 340 5.71 -5.69 23.02
C SER A 340 4.87 -6.87 22.53
N GLN A 341 4.07 -6.70 21.48
CA GLN A 341 3.29 -7.78 20.87
C GLN A 341 4.21 -8.88 20.30
N LEU A 342 5.28 -8.51 19.62
CA LEU A 342 6.24 -9.48 19.12
C LEU A 342 6.94 -10.24 20.25
N ALA A 343 7.32 -9.55 21.32
CA ALA A 343 7.91 -10.20 22.50
C ALA A 343 6.95 -11.19 23.16
N ALA A 344 5.66 -10.86 23.25
CA ALA A 344 4.64 -11.77 23.77
C ALA A 344 4.44 -12.99 22.85
N ALA A 345 4.39 -12.79 21.53
CA ALA A 345 4.29 -13.88 20.56
C ALA A 345 5.51 -14.81 20.61
N ALA A 346 6.72 -14.25 20.66
CA ALA A 346 7.96 -15.01 20.78
C ALA A 346 8.02 -15.81 22.09
N GLN A 347 7.55 -15.23 23.20
CA GLN A 347 7.44 -15.93 24.48
C GLN A 347 6.44 -17.09 24.41
N ALA A 348 5.27 -16.88 23.82
CA ALA A 348 4.26 -17.94 23.64
C ALA A 348 4.77 -19.08 22.75
N ALA A 349 5.60 -18.77 21.76
CA ALA A 349 6.26 -19.73 20.89
C ALA A 349 7.49 -20.41 21.53
N GLY A 350 7.93 -19.99 22.73
CA GLY A 350 9.09 -20.57 23.41
C GLY A 350 10.44 -20.20 22.78
N VAL A 351 10.53 -19.09 22.06
CA VAL A 351 11.78 -18.62 21.46
C VAL A 351 12.72 -18.12 22.55
N THR A 352 13.89 -18.75 22.67
CA THR A 352 14.88 -18.46 23.72
C THR A 352 16.25 -18.08 23.15
N GLU A 353 16.44 -18.26 21.85
CA GLU A 353 17.68 -17.96 21.16
C GLU A 353 18.02 -16.47 21.19
N ALA A 354 19.32 -16.17 21.19
CA ALA A 354 19.80 -14.82 20.95
C ALA A 354 19.74 -14.51 19.46
N LEU A 355 18.93 -13.52 19.10
CA LEU A 355 18.70 -13.08 17.73
C LEU A 355 19.43 -11.77 17.44
N SER A 356 19.78 -11.53 16.18
CA SER A 356 20.28 -10.23 15.75
C SER A 356 19.15 -9.19 15.70
N VAL A 357 19.52 -7.91 15.72
CA VAL A 357 18.54 -6.82 15.59
C VAL A 357 17.85 -6.83 14.21
N GLN A 358 18.51 -7.35 13.17
CA GLN A 358 17.90 -7.47 11.83
C GLN A 358 16.75 -8.48 11.82
N VAL A 359 16.91 -9.63 12.49
CA VAL A 359 15.81 -10.61 12.64
C VAL A 359 14.64 -9.98 13.40
N MET A 360 14.94 -9.21 14.45
CA MET A 360 13.95 -8.49 15.23
C MET A 360 13.18 -7.47 14.38
N ARG A 361 13.88 -6.70 13.53
CA ARG A 361 13.29 -5.74 12.58
C ARG A 361 12.40 -6.44 11.56
N ASP A 362 12.85 -7.54 10.97
CA ASP A 362 12.10 -8.24 9.93
C ASP A 362 10.80 -8.86 10.49
N ALA A 363 10.88 -9.47 11.66
CA ALA A 363 9.72 -10.02 12.35
C ALA A 363 8.74 -8.93 12.83
N PHE A 364 9.26 -7.80 13.32
CA PHE A 364 8.43 -6.64 13.67
C PHE A 364 7.72 -6.06 12.45
N ASN A 365 8.44 -5.90 11.33
CA ASN A 365 7.87 -5.39 10.10
C ASN A 365 6.79 -6.32 9.52
N ALA A 366 6.99 -7.64 9.58
CA ALA A 366 5.98 -8.62 9.19
C ALA A 366 4.69 -8.48 10.02
N LEU A 367 4.83 -8.33 11.34
CA LEU A 367 3.69 -8.10 12.25
C LEU A 367 2.94 -6.79 11.91
N VAL A 368 3.69 -5.72 11.64
CA VAL A 368 3.11 -4.42 11.27
C VAL A 368 2.38 -4.48 9.92
N ASP A 369 2.94 -5.20 8.95
CA ASP A 369 2.35 -5.35 7.62
C ASP A 369 1.07 -6.22 7.66
N GLU A 370 0.96 -7.19 8.59
CA GLU A 370 -0.28 -7.94 8.83
C GLU A 370 -1.40 -7.06 9.43
N GLN A 371 -1.06 -6.12 10.31
CA GLN A 371 -2.02 -5.21 10.95
C GLN A 371 -2.61 -4.15 10.02
N ARG A 372 -2.17 -4.10 8.76
CA ARG A 372 -2.61 -3.17 7.70
C ARG A 372 -4.11 -3.20 7.42
N GLN A 373 -4.81 -4.30 7.71
CA GLN A 373 -6.12 -4.62 7.10
C GLN A 373 -7.36 -3.87 7.63
N ALA A 374 -7.25 -2.84 8.50
CA ALA A 374 -8.45 -2.27 9.14
C ALA A 374 -8.43 -0.77 9.54
N ARG A 375 -7.45 0.05 9.10
CA ARG A 375 -7.37 1.46 9.52
C ARG A 375 -7.97 2.43 8.50
N GLY A 376 -8.74 3.40 8.99
CA GLY A 376 -9.18 4.57 8.22
C GLY A 376 -10.34 4.34 7.25
N PHE A 377 -11.02 3.20 7.33
CA PHE A 377 -12.18 2.93 6.48
C PHE A 377 -13.40 3.73 6.96
N MET A 378 -14.10 4.40 6.02
CA MET A 378 -15.31 5.21 6.30
C MET A 378 -15.10 6.36 7.30
N ALA A 379 -14.02 7.14 7.15
CA ALA A 379 -13.75 8.34 7.95
C ALA A 379 -14.46 9.62 7.46
N GLY A 380 -15.44 9.49 6.56
CA GLY A 380 -16.10 10.58 5.84
C GLY A 380 -15.40 10.95 4.53
N GLY A 381 -16.15 11.45 3.54
CA GLY A 381 -15.63 11.70 2.20
C GLY A 381 -15.52 10.45 1.32
N VAL A 382 -14.94 10.60 0.14
CA VAL A 382 -14.63 9.49 -0.78
C VAL A 382 -13.58 8.57 -0.14
N THR A 383 -13.86 7.28 -0.06
CA THR A 383 -12.92 6.31 0.52
C THR A 383 -12.06 5.67 -0.56
N PHE A 384 -10.76 5.94 -0.55
CA PHE A 384 -9.76 5.21 -1.33
C PHE A 384 -9.24 4.03 -0.52
N CYS A 385 -9.26 2.82 -1.05
CA CYS A 385 -8.86 1.63 -0.30
C CYS A 385 -8.21 0.58 -1.19
N ALA A 386 -7.53 -0.39 -0.55
CA ALA A 386 -7.02 -1.54 -1.27
C ALA A 386 -8.17 -2.45 -1.71
N MET A 387 -7.97 -3.18 -2.81
CA MET A 387 -8.83 -4.32 -3.13
C MET A 387 -8.58 -5.45 -2.13
N VAL A 388 -9.43 -5.58 -1.11
CA VAL A 388 -9.37 -6.67 -0.11
C VAL A 388 -10.58 -7.59 -0.30
N PRO A 389 -10.39 -8.92 -0.48
CA PRO A 389 -11.50 -9.85 -0.65
C PRO A 389 -12.47 -9.84 0.54
N MET A 390 -13.74 -10.20 0.31
CA MET A 390 -14.76 -10.36 1.36
C MET A 390 -15.13 -9.07 2.11
N ARG A 391 -14.68 -7.91 1.62
CA ARG A 391 -15.16 -6.59 2.09
C ARG A 391 -16.27 -6.08 1.15
N ASN A 392 -17.36 -6.84 1.08
CA ASN A 392 -18.48 -6.57 0.17
C ASN A 392 -19.51 -5.63 0.81
N ILE A 393 -19.16 -4.34 0.90
CA ILE A 393 -20.05 -3.29 1.41
C ILE A 393 -20.66 -2.57 0.21
N PRO A 394 -21.99 -2.43 0.12
CA PRO A 394 -22.62 -1.77 -1.01
C PRO A 394 -22.41 -0.26 -0.97
N PHE A 395 -22.07 0.33 -2.12
CA PHE A 395 -21.89 1.77 -2.31
C PHE A 395 -22.74 2.25 -3.49
N GLN A 396 -23.14 3.53 -3.50
CA GLN A 396 -23.84 4.09 -4.65
C GLN A 396 -22.93 4.10 -5.87
N VAL A 397 -21.66 4.41 -5.66
CA VAL A 397 -20.64 4.46 -6.72
C VAL A 397 -19.44 3.63 -6.29
N VAL A 398 -19.07 2.66 -7.12
CA VAL A 398 -17.86 1.85 -6.96
C VAL A 398 -16.91 2.17 -8.10
N CYS A 399 -15.68 2.56 -7.76
CA CYS A 399 -14.62 2.82 -8.73
C CYS A 399 -13.50 1.78 -8.58
N MET A 400 -13.01 1.21 -9.67
CA MET A 400 -11.86 0.29 -9.70
C MET A 400 -10.76 0.89 -10.57
N VAL A 401 -9.63 1.20 -9.97
CA VAL A 401 -8.53 1.95 -10.60
C VAL A 401 -7.28 1.10 -10.69
N GLY A 402 -6.53 1.24 -11.79
CA GLY A 402 -5.36 0.44 -12.07
C GLY A 402 -5.68 -0.96 -12.58
N MET A 403 -6.80 -1.12 -13.30
CA MET A 403 -7.28 -2.41 -13.83
C MET A 403 -6.57 -2.83 -15.13
N GLY A 404 -5.23 -2.75 -15.14
CA GLY A 404 -4.39 -3.19 -16.26
C GLY A 404 -4.13 -4.70 -16.25
N ASP A 405 -3.74 -5.27 -17.39
CA ASP A 405 -3.43 -6.71 -17.54
C ASP A 405 -2.30 -7.20 -16.62
N SER A 406 -1.28 -6.37 -16.40
CA SER A 406 -0.17 -6.68 -15.48
C SER A 406 -0.53 -6.51 -14.01
N ASP A 407 -1.57 -5.74 -13.71
CA ASP A 407 -1.82 -5.21 -12.37
C ASP A 407 -2.96 -5.97 -11.67
N PHE A 408 -3.92 -6.49 -12.45
CA PHE A 408 -5.07 -7.24 -11.93
C PHE A 408 -5.50 -8.38 -12.88
N PRO A 409 -5.91 -9.55 -12.38
CA PRO A 409 -5.82 -10.04 -11.00
C PRO A 409 -4.38 -10.11 -10.49
N ARG A 410 -4.15 -9.85 -9.20
CA ARG A 410 -2.79 -9.87 -8.63
C ARG A 410 -2.23 -11.28 -8.67
N GLN A 411 -1.01 -11.40 -9.16
CA GLN A 411 -0.29 -12.67 -9.14
C GLN A 411 0.25 -12.92 -7.74
N ALA A 412 0.01 -14.12 -7.20
CA ALA A 412 0.74 -14.60 -6.04
C ALA A 412 1.82 -15.57 -6.50
N SER A 413 3.08 -15.27 -6.18
CA SER A 413 4.13 -16.28 -6.19
C SER A 413 3.80 -17.30 -5.10
N SER A 414 3.44 -18.52 -5.50
CA SER A 414 3.39 -19.61 -4.54
C SER A 414 4.77 -20.21 -4.37
N ASP A 415 5.08 -20.62 -3.15
CA ASP A 415 6.26 -21.40 -2.90
C ASP A 415 6.19 -22.74 -3.63
N ASN A 416 7.28 -23.14 -4.28
CA ASN A 416 7.37 -24.41 -5.02
C ASN A 416 7.17 -25.64 -4.12
N PHE A 417 7.20 -25.48 -2.79
CA PHE A 417 6.97 -26.53 -1.81
C PHE A 417 5.53 -26.57 -1.27
N ASP A 418 4.62 -25.72 -1.74
CA ASP A 418 3.21 -25.77 -1.36
C ASP A 418 2.54 -27.03 -1.93
N LEU A 419 2.28 -28.00 -1.06
CA LEU A 419 1.69 -29.29 -1.42
C LEU A 419 0.23 -29.17 -1.87
N THR A 420 -0.49 -28.14 -1.44
CA THR A 420 -1.91 -27.92 -1.81
C THR A 420 -2.06 -27.59 -3.30
N ARG A 421 -1.00 -27.05 -3.91
CA ARG A 421 -0.98 -26.65 -5.32
C ARG A 421 -0.50 -27.73 -6.28
N LYS A 422 -0.14 -28.91 -5.79
CA LYS A 422 0.20 -30.04 -6.66
C LYS A 422 -0.99 -30.43 -7.54
N PRO A 423 -0.78 -30.80 -8.81
CA PRO A 423 -1.86 -31.30 -9.67
C PRO A 423 -2.62 -32.43 -8.98
N GLY A 424 -3.94 -32.29 -8.84
CA GLY A 424 -4.82 -33.26 -8.17
C GLY A 424 -4.94 -33.10 -6.64
N ALA A 425 -4.14 -32.26 -5.99
CA ALA A 425 -4.22 -32.02 -4.54
C ALA A 425 -5.25 -30.94 -4.15
N GLN A 426 -5.69 -30.10 -5.09
CA GLN A 426 -6.65 -29.03 -4.84
C GLN A 426 -8.01 -29.55 -4.36
N ARG A 427 -8.51 -28.97 -3.27
CA ARG A 427 -9.81 -29.25 -2.65
C ARG A 427 -10.71 -28.02 -2.71
N ALA A 428 -12.02 -28.25 -2.58
CA ALA A 428 -12.96 -27.14 -2.42
C ALA A 428 -12.63 -26.41 -1.12
N GLY A 429 -12.57 -25.07 -1.18
CA GLY A 429 -12.13 -24.22 -0.07
C GLY A 429 -10.64 -23.87 -0.07
N ASP A 430 -9.82 -24.48 -0.92
CA ASP A 430 -8.42 -24.07 -1.07
C ASP A 430 -8.35 -22.68 -1.69
N ARG A 431 -7.74 -21.73 -0.97
CA ARG A 431 -7.64 -20.34 -1.43
C ARG A 431 -6.54 -20.15 -2.45
N ASN A 432 -6.84 -19.32 -3.44
CA ASN A 432 -5.91 -18.93 -4.46
C ASN A 432 -6.11 -17.46 -4.78
N ARG A 433 -5.07 -16.64 -4.58
CA ARG A 433 -5.13 -15.19 -4.75
C ARG A 433 -5.73 -14.74 -6.09
N ARG A 434 -5.42 -15.47 -7.18
CA ARG A 434 -5.98 -15.16 -8.50
C ARG A 434 -7.50 -15.37 -8.53
N ASP A 435 -7.98 -16.44 -7.92
CA ASP A 435 -9.40 -16.76 -7.88
C ASP A 435 -10.13 -15.81 -6.90
N ASP A 436 -9.48 -15.45 -5.78
CA ASP A 436 -9.96 -14.45 -4.83
C ASP A 436 -10.12 -13.07 -5.48
N ASP A 437 -9.16 -12.63 -6.30
CA ASP A 437 -9.21 -11.33 -6.98
C ASP A 437 -10.26 -11.33 -8.11
N ARG A 438 -10.41 -12.43 -8.85
CA ARG A 438 -11.49 -12.55 -9.84
C ARG A 438 -12.85 -12.50 -9.16
N PHE A 439 -13.00 -13.16 -8.01
CA PHE A 439 -14.22 -13.09 -7.22
C PHE A 439 -14.45 -11.69 -6.65
N LEU A 440 -13.40 -11.00 -6.18
CA LEU A 440 -13.47 -9.62 -5.71
C LEU A 440 -14.00 -8.67 -6.79
N PHE A 441 -13.60 -8.84 -8.04
CA PHE A 441 -14.16 -8.06 -9.15
C PHE A 441 -15.67 -8.26 -9.28
N LEU A 442 -16.13 -9.51 -9.18
CA LEU A 442 -17.55 -9.83 -9.19
C LEU A 442 -18.27 -9.23 -7.98
N GLU A 443 -17.69 -9.31 -6.78
CA GLU A 443 -18.22 -8.66 -5.57
C GLU A 443 -18.35 -7.14 -5.76
N ALA A 444 -17.35 -6.48 -6.36
CA ALA A 444 -17.38 -5.05 -6.64
C ALA A 444 -18.50 -4.68 -7.64
N VAL A 445 -18.71 -5.47 -8.68
CA VAL A 445 -19.84 -5.33 -9.62
C VAL A 445 -21.18 -5.46 -8.88
N LEU A 446 -21.30 -6.44 -7.99
CA LEU A 446 -22.51 -6.67 -7.20
C LEU A 446 -22.72 -5.63 -6.09
N ALA A 447 -21.66 -4.98 -5.61
CA ALA A 447 -21.71 -3.95 -4.57
C ALA A 447 -22.16 -2.58 -5.10
N ALA A 448 -21.91 -2.30 -6.38
CA ALA A 448 -22.30 -1.04 -7.01
C ALA A 448 -23.82 -0.90 -7.12
N ARG A 449 -24.41 0.20 -6.64
CA ARG A 449 -25.86 0.42 -6.70
C ARG A 449 -26.31 1.31 -7.86
N LYS A 450 -25.60 2.41 -8.13
CA LYS A 450 -25.92 3.35 -9.21
C LYS A 450 -24.87 3.35 -10.32
N ARG A 451 -23.57 3.36 -9.99
CA ARG A 451 -22.49 3.41 -10.99
C ARG A 451 -21.29 2.54 -10.65
N LEU A 452 -20.74 1.93 -11.69
CA LEU A 452 -19.47 1.21 -11.71
C LEU A 452 -18.51 1.93 -12.66
N ILE A 453 -17.41 2.46 -12.13
CA ILE A 453 -16.39 3.19 -12.89
C ILE A 453 -15.09 2.37 -12.87
N ILE A 454 -14.54 2.06 -14.03
CA ILE A 454 -13.31 1.26 -14.15
C ILE A 454 -12.27 2.09 -14.90
N SER A 455 -11.03 2.15 -14.41
CA SER A 455 -9.92 2.78 -15.13
C SER A 455 -8.68 1.90 -15.18
N TYR A 456 -7.89 2.08 -16.23
CA TYR A 456 -6.60 1.41 -16.42
C TYR A 456 -5.66 2.23 -17.31
N THR A 457 -4.36 1.91 -17.27
CA THR A 457 -3.37 2.43 -18.22
C THR A 457 -3.47 1.69 -19.55
N GLY A 458 -4.19 2.28 -20.52
CA GLY A 458 -4.42 1.69 -21.84
C GLY A 458 -3.40 2.05 -22.90
N HIS A 459 -2.53 3.04 -22.64
CA HIS A 459 -1.44 3.41 -23.54
C HIS A 459 -0.16 3.71 -22.74
N SER A 460 0.99 3.38 -23.32
CA SER A 460 2.29 3.75 -22.79
C SER A 460 2.57 5.24 -23.00
N ILE A 461 2.98 5.94 -21.94
CA ILE A 461 3.37 7.36 -22.02
C ILE A 461 4.62 7.61 -22.88
N ARG A 462 5.45 6.59 -23.12
CA ARG A 462 6.74 6.74 -23.81
C ARG A 462 6.62 6.60 -25.33
N ASP A 463 5.94 5.55 -25.76
CA ASP A 463 5.90 5.11 -27.17
C ASP A 463 4.47 4.94 -27.69
N ASN A 464 3.46 5.28 -26.88
CA ASN A 464 2.05 5.17 -27.23
C ASN A 464 1.59 3.75 -27.61
N THR A 465 2.34 2.72 -27.20
CA THR A 465 1.94 1.33 -27.38
C THR A 465 0.66 1.05 -26.61
N VAL A 466 -0.27 0.33 -27.25
CA VAL A 466 -1.54 -0.07 -26.64
C VAL A 466 -1.27 -1.10 -25.56
N ARG A 467 -1.87 -0.90 -24.39
CA ARG A 467 -1.85 -1.82 -23.26
C ARG A 467 -3.25 -2.38 -23.05
N PRO A 468 -3.41 -3.71 -22.97
CA PRO A 468 -4.72 -4.30 -22.73
C PRO A 468 -5.20 -4.02 -21.31
N PRO A 469 -6.53 -3.91 -21.10
CA PRO A 469 -7.09 -3.94 -19.76
C PRO A 469 -6.92 -5.32 -19.13
N SER A 470 -7.18 -5.41 -17.83
CA SER A 470 -7.28 -6.67 -17.11
C SER A 470 -8.20 -7.66 -17.81
N VAL A 471 -7.86 -8.95 -17.74
CA VAL A 471 -8.67 -10.04 -18.30
C VAL A 471 -10.12 -9.99 -17.82
N VAL A 472 -10.38 -9.65 -16.54
CA VAL A 472 -11.77 -9.57 -16.04
C VAL A 472 -12.56 -8.41 -16.62
N VAL A 473 -11.87 -7.30 -16.93
CA VAL A 473 -12.47 -6.15 -17.61
C VAL A 473 -12.76 -6.53 -19.07
N SER A 474 -11.85 -7.24 -19.73
CA SER A 474 -12.06 -7.75 -21.10
C SER A 474 -13.27 -8.70 -21.16
N GLU A 475 -13.37 -9.65 -20.24
CA GLU A 475 -14.52 -10.57 -20.14
C GLU A 475 -15.85 -9.81 -19.91
N LEU A 476 -15.84 -8.77 -19.07
CA LEU A 476 -17.00 -7.87 -18.89
C LEU A 476 -17.35 -7.14 -20.19
N CYS A 477 -16.36 -6.59 -20.89
CA CYS A 477 -16.57 -5.90 -22.17
C CYS A 477 -17.20 -6.83 -23.20
N ASP A 478 -16.69 -8.06 -23.33
CA ASP A 478 -17.19 -9.07 -24.26
C ASP A 478 -18.62 -9.51 -23.90
N TYR A 479 -18.94 -9.60 -22.61
CA TYR A 479 -20.31 -9.87 -22.16
C TYR A 479 -21.26 -8.72 -22.51
N LEU A 480 -20.88 -7.47 -22.20
CA LEU A 480 -21.70 -6.30 -22.47
C LEU A 480 -21.88 -6.06 -23.97
N ALA A 481 -20.85 -6.30 -24.79
CA ALA A 481 -20.94 -6.20 -26.24
C ALA A 481 -21.89 -7.24 -26.86
N ARG A 482 -21.99 -8.44 -26.27
CA ARG A 482 -22.92 -9.48 -26.74
C ARG A 482 -24.35 -9.25 -26.26
N SER A 483 -24.51 -8.92 -24.98
CA SER A 483 -25.83 -8.69 -24.35
C SER A 483 -26.45 -7.37 -24.77
N GLN A 484 -25.64 -6.34 -25.03
CA GLN A 484 -26.06 -4.97 -25.34
C GLN A 484 -25.19 -4.36 -26.47
N PRO A 485 -25.33 -4.80 -27.73
CA PRO A 485 -24.40 -4.46 -28.83
C PRO A 485 -24.19 -2.96 -29.09
N SER A 486 -25.20 -2.14 -28.81
CA SER A 486 -25.10 -0.68 -28.97
C SER A 486 -24.19 0.00 -27.95
N LEU A 487 -23.83 -0.66 -26.85
CA LEU A 487 -22.83 -0.17 -25.90
C LEU A 487 -21.39 -0.47 -26.35
N ALA A 488 -21.20 -1.44 -27.26
CA ALA A 488 -19.86 -1.94 -27.64
C ALA A 488 -18.94 -0.82 -28.14
N ALA A 489 -19.46 0.12 -28.94
CA ALA A 489 -18.68 1.22 -29.50
C ALA A 489 -18.33 2.33 -28.48
N SER A 490 -19.07 2.42 -27.37
CA SER A 490 -18.93 3.48 -26.36
C SER A 490 -18.47 2.98 -24.99
N LEU A 491 -18.13 1.69 -24.89
CA LEU A 491 -17.85 1.03 -23.61
C LEU A 491 -16.56 1.55 -22.96
N ILE A 492 -15.53 1.76 -23.79
CA ILE A 492 -14.21 2.23 -23.36
C ILE A 492 -13.98 3.64 -23.90
N THR A 493 -13.82 4.59 -22.98
CA THR A 493 -13.42 5.96 -23.30
C THR A 493 -11.90 6.08 -23.25
N HIS A 494 -11.28 6.35 -24.40
CA HIS A 494 -9.83 6.59 -24.49
C HIS A 494 -9.51 8.04 -24.19
N HIS A 495 -8.92 8.33 -23.03
CA HIS A 495 -8.54 9.68 -22.60
C HIS A 495 -7.25 10.14 -23.28
N PRO A 496 -7.10 11.42 -23.67
CA PRO A 496 -5.84 11.94 -24.20
C PRO A 496 -4.79 12.01 -23.09
N LEU A 497 -3.52 12.08 -23.49
CA LEU A 497 -2.37 12.08 -22.59
C LEU A 497 -2.41 13.26 -21.58
N GLN A 498 -2.82 14.44 -22.02
CA GLN A 498 -2.75 15.68 -21.24
C GLN A 498 -4.15 16.13 -20.79
N ALA A 499 -4.22 16.65 -19.55
CA ALA A 499 -5.44 17.20 -18.96
C ALA A 499 -6.00 18.40 -19.74
N PHE A 500 -5.14 19.21 -20.34
CA PHE A 500 -5.50 20.39 -21.12
C PHE A 500 -5.80 20.10 -22.60
N SER A 501 -6.02 18.83 -22.96
CA SER A 501 -6.39 18.49 -24.34
C SER A 501 -7.67 19.24 -24.76
N PRO A 502 -7.70 19.88 -25.94
CA PRO A 502 -8.88 20.59 -26.43
C PRO A 502 -10.15 19.73 -26.46
N ARG A 503 -10.00 18.40 -26.57
CA ARG A 503 -11.11 17.44 -26.60
C ARG A 503 -11.98 17.47 -25.34
N TYR A 504 -11.46 17.93 -24.20
CA TYR A 504 -12.25 18.07 -22.97
C TYR A 504 -13.08 19.35 -22.90
N PHE A 505 -12.82 20.31 -23.78
CA PHE A 505 -13.47 21.62 -23.83
C PHE A 505 -14.33 21.80 -25.08
N GLN A 506 -14.44 20.77 -25.91
CA GLN A 506 -15.36 20.72 -27.03
C GLN A 506 -16.73 20.27 -26.52
N ALA A 507 -17.73 21.14 -26.74
CA ALA A 507 -19.11 20.97 -26.26
C ALA A 507 -19.86 19.84 -26.98
#